data_AF-A0A1A3QL43-F1
#
_entry.id   AF-A0A1A3QL43-F1
#
_cell.length_a   1.000
_cell.length_b   1.000
_cell.length_c   1.000
_cell.angle_alpha   90.00
_cell.angle_beta   90.00
_cell.angle_gamma   90.00
#
_symmetry.space_group_name_H-M   'P 1'
#
loop_
_entity.id
_entity.type
_entity.pdbx_description
1 polymer ?
#
loop_
_entity_poly.entity_id
_entity_poly.type
_entity_poly.pdbx_seq_one_letter_code
_entity_poly.pdbx_strand_id
1 'polypeptide(L)'
;MSAGMTPLLKASMGFAYVTGIAFFVVGVYLSIRRRRTHPLLLLCVSAISFSWIEAPYDWAMYAQFPPALPRMPSWWPLNMTWGGLPSSVPIGYMSYFVLPAIVGAGLGRWLSAKFQWRRPPTLLVVGLVVGFCWALLFNGFLGAKLGVFYYGLVIPGLAIREGTIHQYPLYDSVAMGIQMMVFTYLLGRTDAQGRNVIEMWADNRTKTRLQSSALSIAAVVVIGNLLYGAVFAPHLATKLGGWVTAGPTGELFPGVPNQPK
;
A
#
# COMPACT_ATOMS: atom_id res chain seq x y z
N MET A 1 26.63 -0.14 -18.73
CA MET A 1 27.22 0.29 -17.45
C MET A 1 26.10 0.34 -16.43
N SER A 2 26.14 -0.47 -15.36
CA SER A 2 25.11 -0.39 -14.31
C SER A 2 25.29 0.95 -13.58
N ALA A 3 24.38 1.89 -13.81
CA ALA A 3 24.34 3.10 -13.02
C ALA A 3 24.13 2.69 -11.56
N GLY A 4 25.12 2.95 -10.70
CA GLY A 4 25.02 2.67 -9.27
C GLY A 4 23.81 3.38 -8.65
N MET A 5 23.41 2.95 -7.45
CA MET A 5 22.30 3.59 -6.73
C MET A 5 22.52 5.10 -6.60
N THR A 6 21.63 5.87 -7.22
CA THR A 6 21.63 7.33 -7.11
C THR A 6 21.36 7.75 -5.66
N PRO A 7 21.80 8.95 -5.22
CA PRO A 7 21.47 9.46 -3.89
C PRO A 7 19.97 9.46 -3.60
N LEU A 8 19.17 9.73 -4.63
CA LEU A 8 17.72 9.71 -4.56
C LEU A 8 17.17 8.31 -4.30
N LEU A 9 17.62 7.28 -5.02
CA LEU A 9 17.20 5.90 -4.77
C LEU A 9 17.58 5.43 -3.36
N LYS A 10 18.77 5.82 -2.88
CA LYS A 10 19.19 5.56 -1.49
C LYS A 10 18.25 6.24 -0.49
N ALA A 11 17.88 7.50 -0.74
CA ALA A 11 16.95 8.23 0.12
C ALA A 11 15.54 7.61 0.11
N SER A 12 15.02 7.18 -1.04
CA SER A 12 13.73 6.50 -1.16
C SER A 12 13.72 5.15 -0.43
N MET A 13 14.79 4.36 -0.55
CA MET A 13 14.96 3.13 0.22
C MET A 13 15.06 3.40 1.73
N GLY A 14 15.85 4.42 2.11
CA GLY A 14 15.98 4.87 3.49
C GLY A 14 14.64 5.28 4.08
N PHE A 15 13.84 6.04 3.34
CA PHE A 15 12.48 6.41 3.74
C PHE A 15 11.64 5.17 3.98
N ALA A 16 11.61 4.21 3.04
CA ALA A 16 10.84 2.97 3.18
C ALA A 16 11.24 2.18 4.44
N TYR A 17 12.53 1.94 4.65
CA TYR A 17 13.00 1.19 5.81
C TYR A 17 12.76 1.92 7.13
N VAL A 18 13.20 3.18 7.22
CA VAL A 18 13.12 3.94 8.47
C VAL A 18 11.67 4.13 8.91
N THR A 19 10.80 4.57 8.00
CA THR A 19 9.40 4.84 8.36
C THR A 19 8.61 3.56 8.57
N GLY A 20 8.82 2.52 7.74
CA GLY A 20 8.14 1.24 7.89
C GLY A 20 8.50 0.55 9.21
N ILE A 21 9.79 0.49 9.54
CA ILE A 21 10.27 -0.06 10.82
C ILE A 21 9.77 0.79 11.99
N ALA A 22 9.81 2.12 11.88
CA ALA A 22 9.32 3.00 12.93
C ALA A 22 7.83 2.78 13.22
N PHE A 23 6.97 2.69 12.20
CA PHE A 23 5.55 2.41 12.40
C PHE A 23 5.32 1.06 13.06
N PHE A 24 6.06 0.03 12.65
CA PHE A 24 5.97 -1.30 13.26
C PHE A 24 6.38 -1.27 14.73
N VAL A 25 7.55 -0.69 15.05
CA VAL A 25 8.07 -0.57 16.42
C VAL A 25 7.12 0.23 17.30
N VAL A 26 6.58 1.35 16.80
CA VAL A 26 5.56 2.14 17.52
C VAL A 26 4.30 1.30 17.73
N GLY A 27 3.86 0.54 16.73
CA GLY A 27 2.73 -0.39 16.86
C GLY A 27 2.94 -1.43 17.94
N VAL A 28 4.13 -2.05 17.99
CA VAL A 28 4.52 -3.01 19.04
C VAL A 28 4.55 -2.33 20.40
N TYR A 29 5.22 -1.19 20.53
CA TYR A 29 5.32 -0.42 21.77
C TYR A 29 3.93 -0.05 22.32
N LEU A 30 3.05 0.48 21.47
CA LEU A 30 1.67 0.81 21.86
C LEU A 30 0.88 -0.45 22.25
N SER A 31 1.14 -1.59 21.61
CA SER A 31 0.51 -2.86 21.96
C SER A 31 0.93 -3.34 23.34
N ILE A 32 2.23 -3.29 23.65
CA ILE A 32 2.78 -3.63 24.97
C ILE A 32 2.20 -2.69 26.03
N ARG A 33 2.23 -1.38 25.78
CA ARG A 33 1.73 -0.37 26.74
C ARG A 33 0.26 -0.57 27.07
N ARG A 34 -0.57 -0.97 26.09
CA ARG A 34 -1.99 -1.24 26.30
C ARG A 34 -2.29 -2.67 26.76
N ARG A 35 -1.28 -3.55 26.83
CA ARG A 35 -1.40 -4.99 27.10
C ARG A 35 -2.42 -5.69 26.19
N ARG A 36 -2.50 -5.23 24.93
CA ARG A 36 -3.39 -5.71 23.86
C ARG A 36 -2.83 -5.29 22.51
N THR A 37 -3.21 -5.96 21.43
CA THR A 37 -2.78 -5.57 20.07
C THR A 37 -3.31 -4.18 19.71
N HIS A 38 -2.45 -3.28 19.24
CA HIS A 38 -2.86 -1.95 18.81
C HIS A 38 -3.32 -1.95 17.34
N PRO A 39 -4.37 -1.18 16.95
CA PRO A 39 -4.81 -1.07 15.56
C PRO A 39 -3.70 -0.73 14.55
N LEU A 40 -2.73 0.09 14.97
CA LEU A 40 -1.54 0.41 14.16
C LEU A 40 -0.71 -0.83 13.81
N LEU A 41 -0.51 -1.74 14.78
CA LEU A 41 0.25 -2.97 14.54
C LEU A 41 -0.52 -3.89 13.59
N LEU A 42 -1.83 -4.03 13.78
CA LEU A 42 -2.69 -4.76 12.85
C LEU A 42 -2.59 -4.20 11.42
N LEU A 43 -2.57 -2.89 11.28
CA LEU A 43 -2.42 -2.24 9.99
C LEU A 43 -1.06 -2.50 9.34
N CYS A 44 0.03 -2.45 10.11
CA CYS A 44 1.37 -2.77 9.62
C CYS A 44 1.45 -4.23 9.13
N VAL A 45 0.88 -5.16 9.91
CA VAL A 45 0.81 -6.58 9.54
C VAL A 45 0.00 -6.77 8.26
N SER A 46 -1.15 -6.10 8.15
CA SER A 46 -1.98 -6.12 6.93
C SER A 46 -1.21 -5.59 5.72
N ALA A 47 -0.54 -4.44 5.85
CA ALA A 47 0.23 -3.83 4.76
C ALA A 47 1.41 -4.70 4.28
N ILE A 48 2.18 -5.32 5.19
CA ILE A 48 3.23 -6.27 4.80
C ILE A 48 2.63 -7.47 4.08
N SER A 49 1.45 -7.94 4.50
CA SER A 49 0.85 -9.13 3.92
C SER A 49 0.53 -8.97 2.42
N PHE A 50 0.32 -7.75 1.94
CA PHE A 50 0.05 -7.47 0.52
C PHE A 50 1.18 -7.88 -0.41
N SER A 51 2.43 -7.87 0.07
CA SER A 51 3.55 -8.34 -0.74
C SER A 51 3.37 -9.78 -1.21
N TRP A 52 2.69 -10.62 -0.42
CA TRP A 52 2.45 -12.03 -0.77
C TRP A 52 1.48 -12.21 -1.94
N ILE A 53 0.58 -11.25 -2.19
CA ILE A 53 -0.33 -11.31 -3.33
C ILE A 53 0.20 -10.51 -4.53
N GLU A 54 0.95 -9.43 -4.28
CA GLU A 54 1.45 -8.55 -5.33
C GLU A 54 2.71 -9.10 -6.01
N ALA A 55 3.65 -9.64 -5.23
CA ALA A 55 4.99 -9.97 -5.73
C ALA A 55 5.11 -11.29 -6.51
N PRO A 56 4.31 -12.34 -6.25
CA PRO A 56 4.42 -13.55 -7.07
C PRO A 56 3.91 -13.39 -8.50
N TYR A 57 3.15 -12.31 -8.79
CA TYR A 57 2.38 -12.23 -10.04
C TYR A 57 2.43 -10.88 -10.76
N ASP A 58 2.95 -9.80 -10.16
CA ASP A 58 2.95 -8.43 -10.74
C ASP A 58 1.62 -8.11 -11.48
N TRP A 59 0.54 -8.47 -10.80
CA TRP A 59 -0.69 -8.95 -11.43
C TRP A 59 -1.63 -7.83 -11.90
N ALA A 60 -1.56 -6.66 -11.27
CA ALA A 60 -2.52 -5.58 -11.53
C ALA A 60 -1.92 -4.40 -12.29
N MET A 61 -0.62 -4.16 -12.15
CA MET A 61 0.06 -2.97 -12.67
C MET A 61 1.33 -3.37 -13.39
N TYR A 62 1.65 -2.72 -14.50
CA TYR A 62 2.90 -2.93 -15.22
C TYR A 62 4.06 -2.18 -14.54
N ALA A 63 4.25 -2.36 -13.24
CA ALA A 63 5.22 -1.58 -12.48
C ALA A 63 6.64 -2.17 -12.61
N GLN A 64 7.59 -1.37 -13.08
CA GLN A 64 8.99 -1.74 -13.15
C GLN A 64 9.86 -0.89 -12.22
N PHE A 65 10.89 -1.51 -11.65
CA PHE A 65 11.78 -0.89 -10.68
C PHE A 65 13.23 -0.82 -11.21
N PRO A 66 14.01 0.21 -10.80
CA PRO A 66 15.40 0.37 -11.21
C PRO A 66 16.26 -0.88 -10.95
N PRO A 67 17.08 -1.35 -11.92
CA PRO A 67 17.90 -2.55 -11.79
C PRO A 67 18.93 -2.46 -10.65
N ALA A 68 19.32 -1.24 -10.25
CA ALA A 68 20.28 -1.00 -9.17
C ALA A 68 19.73 -1.29 -7.76
N LEU A 69 18.42 -1.45 -7.59
CA LEU A 69 17.83 -1.75 -6.29
C LEU A 69 18.11 -3.20 -5.87
N PRO A 70 18.51 -3.44 -4.59
CA PRO A 70 18.66 -4.78 -4.06
C PRO A 70 17.35 -5.58 -4.14
N ARG A 71 17.39 -6.72 -4.83
CA ARG A 71 16.23 -7.59 -5.04
C ARG A 71 16.02 -8.55 -3.87
N MET A 72 14.81 -9.10 -3.78
CA MET A 72 14.55 -10.24 -2.92
C MET A 72 15.40 -11.44 -3.34
N PRO A 73 15.71 -12.38 -2.43
CA PRO A 73 16.49 -13.56 -2.78
C PRO A 73 15.85 -14.34 -3.93
N SER A 74 16.66 -14.88 -4.84
CA SER A 74 16.17 -15.53 -6.07
C SER A 74 15.27 -16.75 -5.83
N TRP A 75 15.46 -17.44 -4.70
CA TRP A 75 14.67 -18.58 -4.25
C TRP A 75 13.37 -18.19 -3.54
N TRP A 76 13.17 -16.90 -3.23
CA TRP A 76 12.02 -16.43 -2.48
C TRP A 76 10.83 -16.16 -3.41
N PRO A 77 9.59 -16.58 -3.08
CA PRO A 77 8.41 -16.37 -3.94
C PRO A 77 8.15 -14.91 -4.33
N LEU A 78 8.54 -13.96 -3.47
CA LEU A 78 8.42 -12.53 -3.75
C LEU A 78 9.42 -12.02 -4.81
N ASN A 79 10.35 -12.84 -5.29
CA ASN A 79 11.25 -12.48 -6.39
C ASN A 79 10.69 -12.85 -7.78
N MET A 80 9.44 -13.33 -7.86
CA MET A 80 8.83 -13.75 -9.13
C MET A 80 8.27 -12.58 -9.97
N THR A 81 8.24 -11.33 -9.48
CA THR A 81 7.89 -10.17 -10.32
C THR A 81 8.89 -9.97 -11.45
N TRP A 82 8.49 -9.22 -12.49
CA TRP A 82 9.39 -8.91 -13.60
C TRP A 82 10.61 -8.11 -13.13
N GLY A 83 11.79 -8.72 -13.21
CA GLY A 83 13.04 -8.15 -12.70
C GLY A 83 13.24 -8.27 -11.19
N GLY A 84 12.38 -9.04 -10.49
CA GLY A 84 12.43 -9.31 -9.06
C GLY A 84 11.95 -8.15 -8.19
N LEU A 85 11.26 -8.42 -7.08
CA LEU A 85 10.77 -7.34 -6.22
C LEU A 85 11.94 -6.72 -5.47
N PRO A 86 12.07 -5.37 -5.41
CA PRO A 86 13.05 -4.76 -4.54
C PRO A 86 12.77 -5.13 -3.08
N SER A 87 13.82 -5.49 -2.35
CA SER A 87 13.75 -5.89 -0.94
C SER A 87 13.21 -4.80 0.00
N SER A 88 13.24 -3.54 -0.43
CA SER A 88 12.66 -2.42 0.31
C SER A 88 11.13 -2.33 0.18
N VAL A 89 10.52 -2.96 -0.83
CA VAL A 89 9.08 -2.80 -1.12
C VAL A 89 8.19 -3.36 0.00
N PRO A 90 8.38 -4.58 0.54
CA PRO A 90 7.51 -5.08 1.60
C PRO A 90 7.50 -4.21 2.86
N ILE A 91 8.66 -3.65 3.22
CA ILE A 91 8.77 -2.72 4.34
C ILE A 91 8.18 -1.35 3.95
N GLY A 92 8.41 -0.92 2.71
CA GLY A 92 7.85 0.29 2.13
C GLY A 92 6.33 0.29 2.03
N TYR A 93 5.66 -0.86 1.93
CA TYR A 93 4.20 -0.95 2.03
C TYR A 93 3.68 -0.48 3.38
N MET A 94 4.38 -0.77 4.48
CA MET A 94 3.99 -0.17 5.75
C MET A 94 4.02 1.35 5.64
N SER A 95 5.12 1.94 5.17
CA SER A 95 5.20 3.39 4.98
C SER A 95 4.09 3.93 4.09
N TYR A 96 3.88 3.27 2.94
CA TYR A 96 2.99 3.73 1.89
C TYR A 96 1.50 3.61 2.26
N PHE A 97 1.09 2.58 3.00
CA PHE A 97 -0.30 2.38 3.42
C PHE A 97 -0.59 2.95 4.83
N VAL A 98 0.36 2.88 5.75
CA VAL A 98 0.13 3.29 7.15
C VAL A 98 0.16 4.80 7.31
N LEU A 99 1.07 5.50 6.62
CA LEU A 99 1.19 6.95 6.72
C LEU A 99 -0.10 7.68 6.31
N PRO A 100 -0.65 7.50 5.09
CA PRO A 100 -1.93 8.12 4.71
C PRO A 100 -3.10 7.67 5.60
N ALA A 101 -3.11 6.43 6.10
CA ALA A 101 -4.14 5.98 7.03
C ALA A 101 -4.07 6.70 8.40
N ILE A 102 -2.86 6.95 8.93
CA ILE A 102 -2.67 7.76 10.15
C ILE A 102 -3.13 9.19 9.92
N VAL A 103 -2.73 9.79 8.80
CA VAL A 103 -3.12 11.17 8.42
C VAL A 103 -4.65 11.25 8.29
N GLY A 104 -5.26 10.33 7.54
CA GLY A 104 -6.70 10.24 7.36
C GLY A 104 -7.45 10.03 8.67
N ALA A 105 -6.94 9.16 9.56
CA ALA A 105 -7.57 8.90 10.85
C ALA A 105 -7.45 10.11 11.79
N GLY A 106 -6.32 10.80 11.78
CA GLY A 106 -6.13 12.05 12.52
C GLY A 106 -7.07 13.15 12.03
N LEU A 107 -7.06 13.42 10.73
CA LEU A 107 -7.88 14.44 10.09
C LEU A 107 -9.37 14.14 10.23
N GLY A 108 -9.80 12.89 10.01
CA GLY A 108 -11.20 12.50 10.12
C GLY A 108 -11.73 12.59 11.56
N ARG A 109 -10.91 12.28 12.57
CA ARG A 109 -11.28 12.52 13.98
C ARG A 109 -11.41 14.00 14.29
N TRP A 110 -10.46 14.81 13.80
CA TRP A 110 -10.49 16.26 14.00
C TRP A 110 -11.70 16.90 13.34
N LEU A 111 -12.01 16.57 12.08
CA LEU A 111 -13.20 17.06 11.37
C LEU A 111 -14.48 16.64 12.07
N SER A 112 -14.59 15.36 12.47
CA SER A 112 -15.75 14.85 13.19
C SER A 112 -15.97 15.60 14.51
N ALA A 113 -14.92 15.88 15.28
CA ALA A 113 -15.00 16.65 16.52
C ALA A 113 -15.31 18.13 16.28
N LYS A 114 -14.68 18.76 15.28
CA LYS A 114 -14.84 20.18 14.97
C LYS A 114 -16.24 20.51 14.47
N PHE A 115 -16.79 19.67 13.58
CA PHE A 115 -18.08 19.91 12.94
C PHE A 115 -19.22 19.07 13.52
N GLN A 116 -18.97 18.32 14.59
CA GLN A 116 -19.94 17.39 15.21
C GLN A 116 -20.52 16.38 14.22
N TRP A 117 -19.75 16.01 13.20
CA TRP A 117 -20.16 15.03 12.20
C TRP A 117 -20.08 13.61 12.73
N ARG A 118 -20.92 12.73 12.17
CA ARG A 118 -20.89 11.29 12.48
C ARG A 118 -19.53 10.70 12.10
N ARG A 119 -18.82 10.19 13.09
CA ARG A 119 -17.44 9.70 12.94
C ARG A 119 -17.25 8.61 11.87
N PRO A 120 -18.10 7.57 11.75
CA PRO A 120 -17.92 6.52 10.74
C PRO A 120 -17.87 7.03 9.29
N PRO A 121 -18.90 7.73 8.75
CA PRO A 121 -18.84 8.23 7.37
C PRO A 121 -17.75 9.29 7.18
N THR A 122 -17.47 10.14 8.18
CA THR A 122 -16.37 11.11 8.08
C THR A 122 -15.01 10.43 7.90
N LEU A 123 -14.72 9.36 8.67
CA LEU A 123 -13.48 8.61 8.51
C LEU A 123 -13.37 7.95 7.14
N LEU A 124 -14.46 7.39 6.62
CA LEU A 124 -14.49 6.75 5.31
C LEU A 124 -14.21 7.78 4.19
N VAL A 125 -14.94 8.89 4.17
CA VAL A 125 -14.78 9.94 3.15
C VAL A 125 -13.39 10.58 3.22
N VAL A 126 -12.90 10.89 4.43
CA VAL A 126 -11.57 11.47 4.59
C VAL A 126 -10.49 10.49 4.17
N GLY A 127 -10.62 9.21 4.54
CA GLY A 127 -9.69 8.17 4.10
C GLY A 127 -9.64 8.02 2.59
N LEU A 128 -10.80 8.08 1.91
CA LEU A 128 -10.89 8.06 0.45
C LEU A 128 -10.12 9.21 -0.19
N VAL A 129 -10.39 10.44 0.25
CA VAL A 129 -9.75 11.64 -0.30
C VAL A 129 -8.24 11.63 -0.03
N VAL A 130 -7.85 11.34 1.21
CA VAL A 130 -6.43 11.30 1.59
C VAL A 130 -5.68 10.22 0.81
N GLY A 131 -6.25 9.02 0.67
CA GLY A 131 -5.63 7.94 -0.11
C GLY A 131 -5.50 8.26 -1.59
N PHE A 132 -6.55 8.82 -2.18
CA PHE A 132 -6.52 9.24 -3.59
C PHE A 132 -5.45 10.30 -3.84
N CYS A 133 -5.42 11.35 -3.02
CA CYS A 133 -4.41 12.41 -3.12
C CYS A 133 -3.01 11.88 -2.84
N TRP A 134 -2.86 10.97 -1.87
CA TRP A 134 -1.58 10.35 -1.53
C TRP A 134 -1.01 9.59 -2.73
N ALA A 135 -1.77 8.68 -3.33
CA ALA A 135 -1.33 7.96 -4.53
C ALA A 135 -1.05 8.90 -5.71
N LEU A 136 -1.94 9.85 -5.98
CA LEU A 136 -1.78 10.76 -7.09
C LEU A 136 -0.49 11.59 -6.96
N LEU A 137 -0.25 12.18 -5.79
CA LEU A 137 0.91 13.05 -5.55
C LEU A 137 2.19 12.23 -5.37
N PHE A 138 2.13 11.15 -4.59
CA PHE A 138 3.31 10.34 -4.27
C PHE A 138 3.73 9.44 -5.43
N ASN A 139 2.81 8.72 -6.09
CA ASN A 139 3.14 7.85 -7.22
C ASN A 139 3.14 8.64 -8.53
N GLY A 140 2.04 9.36 -8.80
CA GLY A 140 1.82 10.01 -10.08
C GLY A 140 2.76 11.20 -10.33
N PHE A 141 3.00 12.06 -9.34
CA PHE A 141 3.86 13.23 -9.53
C PHE A 141 5.28 13.02 -9.04
N LEU A 142 5.46 12.64 -7.78
CA LEU A 142 6.78 12.49 -7.18
C LEU A 142 7.48 11.21 -7.68
N GLY A 143 6.88 10.03 -7.48
CA GLY A 143 7.46 8.73 -7.79
C GLY A 143 7.85 8.60 -9.27
N ALA A 144 6.93 8.95 -10.17
CA ALA A 144 7.19 8.98 -11.61
C ALA A 144 8.30 9.98 -11.99
N LYS A 145 8.47 11.11 -11.31
CA LYS A 145 9.58 12.04 -11.60
C LYS A 145 10.90 11.59 -10.99
N LEU A 146 10.84 10.98 -9.81
CA LEU A 146 12.01 10.54 -9.03
C LEU A 146 12.59 9.22 -9.54
N GLY A 147 11.89 8.52 -10.44
CA GLY A 147 12.37 7.29 -11.07
C GLY A 147 12.49 6.11 -10.09
N VAL A 148 11.72 6.14 -9.01
CA VAL A 148 11.69 5.05 -8.01
C VAL A 148 11.04 3.80 -8.61
N PHE A 149 10.07 4.01 -9.51
CA PHE A 149 9.45 3.00 -10.36
C PHE A 149 8.72 3.70 -11.52
N TYR A 150 8.42 2.95 -12.58
CA TYR A 150 7.64 3.41 -13.73
C TYR A 150 6.54 2.41 -14.09
N TYR A 151 5.43 2.91 -14.63
CA TYR A 151 4.38 2.07 -15.20
C TYR A 151 4.65 1.85 -16.68
N GLY A 152 4.84 0.60 -17.10
CA GLY A 152 5.14 0.22 -18.48
C GLY A 152 3.93 0.26 -19.41
N LEU A 153 2.76 -0.16 -18.93
CA LEU A 153 1.52 -0.09 -19.69
C LEU A 153 0.35 0.36 -18.81
N VAL A 154 -0.57 1.12 -19.41
CA VAL A 154 -1.79 1.65 -18.79
C VAL A 154 -2.99 1.49 -19.72
N ILE A 155 -4.20 1.58 -19.17
CA ILE A 155 -5.45 1.60 -19.96
C ILE A 155 -5.55 2.97 -20.67
N PRO A 156 -5.67 3.00 -22.02
CA PRO A 156 -5.84 4.26 -22.75
C PRO A 156 -7.06 5.06 -22.28
N GLY A 157 -6.91 6.37 -22.15
CA GLY A 157 -7.93 7.29 -21.65
C GLY A 157 -8.13 7.31 -20.12
N LEU A 158 -7.45 6.44 -19.37
CA LEU A 158 -7.56 6.35 -17.91
C LEU A 158 -6.24 6.64 -17.18
N ALA A 159 -5.28 7.29 -17.84
CA ALA A 159 -4.00 7.65 -17.27
C ALA A 159 -3.60 9.10 -17.57
N ILE A 160 -2.71 9.63 -16.73
CA ILE A 160 -2.08 10.94 -16.93
C ILE A 160 -0.79 10.71 -17.72
N ARG A 161 -0.51 11.54 -18.73
CA ARG A 161 0.72 11.49 -19.57
C ARG A 161 0.93 10.12 -20.24
N GLU A 162 -0.15 9.56 -20.78
CA GLU A 162 -0.15 8.29 -21.51
C GLU A 162 0.94 8.23 -22.59
N GLY A 163 1.58 7.07 -22.71
CA GLY A 163 2.64 6.84 -23.71
C GLY A 163 4.00 7.46 -23.34
N THR A 164 4.11 8.15 -22.20
CA THR A 164 5.39 8.67 -21.70
C THR A 164 5.95 7.79 -20.59
N ILE A 165 7.26 7.90 -20.33
CA ILE A 165 7.90 7.26 -19.17
C ILE A 165 7.28 7.70 -17.83
N HIS A 166 6.66 8.88 -17.80
CA HIS A 166 6.00 9.42 -16.60
C HIS A 166 4.48 9.16 -16.58
N GLN A 167 4.00 8.20 -17.37
CA GLN A 167 2.57 7.87 -17.34
C GLN A 167 2.14 7.38 -15.96
N TYR A 168 0.91 7.71 -15.58
CA TYR A 168 0.35 7.32 -14.29
C TYR A 168 -1.11 6.87 -14.42
N PRO A 169 -1.45 5.63 -14.03
CA PRO A 169 -2.82 5.14 -14.05
C PRO A 169 -3.69 5.84 -12.99
N LEU A 170 -4.69 6.63 -13.39
CA LEU A 170 -5.58 7.32 -12.43
C LEU A 170 -6.37 6.35 -11.56
N TYR A 171 -6.65 5.17 -12.10
CA TYR A 171 -7.34 4.11 -11.40
C TYR A 171 -6.53 3.53 -10.22
N ASP A 172 -5.20 3.68 -10.21
CA ASP A 172 -4.36 3.39 -9.03
C ASP A 172 -4.69 4.33 -7.87
N SER A 173 -4.91 5.62 -8.14
CA SER A 173 -5.35 6.57 -7.10
C SER A 173 -6.72 6.22 -6.55
N VAL A 174 -7.64 5.80 -7.40
CA VAL A 174 -8.99 5.37 -6.97
C VAL A 174 -8.87 4.13 -6.09
N ALA A 175 -8.09 3.15 -6.52
CA ALA A 175 -7.81 1.94 -5.76
C ALA A 175 -7.21 2.25 -4.38
N MET A 176 -6.17 3.08 -4.34
CA MET A 176 -5.55 3.51 -3.09
C MET A 176 -6.53 4.29 -2.20
N GLY A 177 -7.38 5.13 -2.79
CA GLY A 177 -8.44 5.83 -2.08
C GLY A 177 -9.40 4.85 -1.36
N ILE A 178 -9.89 3.82 -2.05
CA ILE A 178 -10.78 2.81 -1.46
C ILE A 178 -10.05 2.01 -0.37
N GLN A 179 -8.79 1.64 -0.59
CA GLN A 179 -7.98 0.96 0.43
C GLN A 179 -7.84 1.83 1.69
N MET A 180 -7.52 3.12 1.52
CA MET A 180 -7.35 4.07 2.62
C MET A 180 -8.65 4.45 3.30
N MET A 181 -9.78 4.43 2.61
CA MET A 181 -11.12 4.55 3.21
C MET A 181 -11.29 3.54 4.34
N VAL A 182 -11.04 2.26 4.06
CA VAL A 182 -11.20 1.18 5.05
C VAL A 182 -10.11 1.25 6.12
N PHE A 183 -8.85 1.46 5.75
CA PHE A 183 -7.74 1.54 6.71
C PHE A 183 -7.87 2.71 7.68
N THR A 184 -8.28 3.88 7.17
CA THR A 184 -8.61 5.05 7.98
C THR A 184 -9.75 4.77 8.94
N TYR A 185 -10.78 4.05 8.49
CA TYR A 185 -11.89 3.64 9.35
C TYR A 185 -11.42 2.67 10.44
N LEU A 186 -10.70 1.60 10.10
CA LEU A 186 -10.19 0.61 11.05
C LEU A 186 -9.23 1.21 12.08
N LEU A 187 -8.43 2.20 11.70
CA LEU A 187 -7.51 2.89 12.60
C LEU A 187 -8.21 3.98 13.42
N GLY A 188 -9.14 4.71 12.81
CA GLY A 188 -9.78 5.89 13.37
C GLY A 188 -11.02 5.61 14.22
N ARG A 189 -11.72 4.49 13.96
CA ARG A 189 -12.92 4.07 14.69
C ARG A 189 -12.54 3.13 15.81
N THR A 190 -12.31 3.71 16.98
CA THR A 190 -12.05 2.95 18.21
C THR A 190 -13.17 3.12 19.23
N ASP A 191 -13.31 2.16 20.14
CA ASP A 191 -14.16 2.28 21.34
C ASP A 191 -13.43 3.02 22.49
N ALA A 192 -14.06 3.06 23.67
CA ALA A 192 -13.51 3.71 24.86
C ALA A 192 -12.21 3.05 25.37
N GLN A 193 -12.02 1.77 25.07
CA GLN A 193 -10.83 0.99 25.40
C GLN A 193 -9.75 1.10 24.31
N GLY A 194 -10.02 1.85 23.24
CA GLY A 194 -9.10 2.06 22.12
C GLY A 194 -9.05 0.90 21.13
N ARG A 195 -10.06 0.01 21.14
CA ARG A 195 -10.19 -1.15 20.24
C ARG A 195 -10.83 -0.76 18.93
N ASN A 196 -10.31 -1.28 17.83
CA ASN A 196 -11.03 -1.22 16.57
C ASN A 196 -12.11 -2.30 16.45
N VAL A 197 -12.86 -2.26 15.34
CA VAL A 197 -13.95 -3.22 15.07
C VAL A 197 -13.49 -4.68 14.99
N ILE A 198 -12.27 -4.93 14.52
CA ILE A 198 -11.71 -6.28 14.42
C ILE A 198 -11.41 -6.82 15.82
N GLU A 199 -10.77 -6.02 16.66
CA GLU A 199 -10.47 -6.39 18.04
C GLU A 199 -11.73 -6.60 18.87
N MET A 200 -12.74 -5.72 18.72
CA MET A 200 -14.02 -5.88 19.43
C MET A 200 -14.70 -7.19 19.04
N TRP A 201 -14.68 -7.54 17.74
CA TRP A 201 -15.22 -8.80 17.27
C TRP A 201 -14.40 -10.00 17.80
N ALA A 202 -13.07 -9.93 17.75
CA ALA A 202 -12.20 -11.02 18.21
C ALA A 202 -12.33 -11.26 19.72
N ASP A 203 -12.41 -10.20 20.53
CA ASP A 203 -12.67 -10.28 21.97
C ASP A 203 -14.00 -10.99 22.26
N ASN A 204 -15.04 -10.73 21.46
CA ASN A 204 -16.35 -11.38 21.61
C ASN A 204 -16.37 -12.85 21.18
N ARG A 205 -15.38 -13.30 20.41
CA ARG A 205 -15.30 -14.67 19.86
C ARG A 205 -14.31 -15.57 20.60
N THR A 206 -13.57 -15.02 21.55
CA THR A 206 -12.45 -15.72 22.20
C THR A 206 -12.54 -15.63 23.71
N LYS A 207 -11.88 -16.56 24.40
CA LYS A 207 -11.90 -16.61 25.87
C LYS A 207 -10.66 -15.95 26.48
N THR A 208 -9.56 -15.87 25.72
CA THR A 208 -8.28 -15.36 26.21
C THR A 208 -7.74 -14.26 25.30
N ARG A 209 -6.92 -13.36 25.87
CA ARG A 209 -6.29 -12.26 25.12
C ARG A 209 -5.36 -12.73 24.01
N LEU A 210 -4.70 -13.88 24.20
CA LEU A 210 -3.83 -14.47 23.20
C LEU A 210 -4.65 -14.93 21.98
N GLN A 211 -5.76 -15.63 22.24
CA GLN A 211 -6.69 -16.03 21.17
C GLN A 211 -7.27 -14.81 20.44
N SER A 212 -7.70 -13.77 21.17
CA SER A 212 -8.20 -12.53 20.57
C SER A 212 -7.15 -11.87 19.67
N SER A 213 -5.89 -11.82 20.12
CA SER A 213 -4.79 -11.20 19.36
C SER A 213 -4.47 -12.00 18.10
N ALA A 214 -4.36 -13.33 18.21
CA ALA A 214 -4.15 -14.21 17.07
C ALA A 214 -5.31 -14.11 16.06
N LEU A 215 -6.55 -14.10 16.53
CA LEU A 215 -7.74 -13.96 15.69
C LEU A 215 -7.80 -12.58 15.02
N SER A 216 -7.41 -11.52 15.72
CA SER A 216 -7.35 -10.16 15.15
C SER A 216 -6.30 -10.05 14.05
N ILE A 217 -5.13 -10.69 14.24
CA ILE A 217 -4.07 -10.76 13.23
C ILE A 217 -4.56 -11.54 12.01
N ALA A 218 -5.14 -12.72 12.20
CA ALA A 218 -5.69 -13.51 11.10
C ALA A 218 -6.78 -12.72 10.34
N ALA A 219 -7.70 -12.08 11.07
CA ALA A 219 -8.77 -11.29 10.49
C ALA A 219 -8.26 -10.08 9.69
N VAL A 220 -7.29 -9.32 10.19
CA VAL A 220 -6.77 -8.15 9.47
C VAL A 220 -5.97 -8.55 8.22
N VAL A 221 -5.30 -9.71 8.25
CA VAL A 221 -4.64 -10.27 7.06
C VAL A 221 -5.69 -10.67 6.03
N VAL A 222 -6.72 -11.43 6.43
CA VAL A 222 -7.79 -11.86 5.51
C VAL A 222 -8.54 -10.67 4.93
N ILE A 223 -9.06 -9.77 5.78
CA ILE A 223 -9.82 -8.59 5.34
C ILE A 223 -8.95 -7.69 4.46
N GLY A 224 -7.69 -7.49 4.85
CA GLY A 224 -6.74 -6.69 4.08
C GLY A 224 -6.54 -7.25 2.68
N ASN A 225 -6.20 -8.54 2.55
CA ASN A 225 -5.94 -9.17 1.25
C ASN A 225 -7.20 -9.29 0.41
N LEU A 226 -8.37 -9.53 1.02
CA LEU A 226 -9.65 -9.53 0.30
C LEU A 226 -9.98 -8.14 -0.24
N LEU A 227 -9.80 -7.09 0.56
CA LEU A 227 -10.04 -5.72 0.13
C LEU A 227 -9.07 -5.31 -0.98
N TYR A 228 -7.77 -5.54 -0.76
CA TYR A 228 -6.75 -5.24 -1.76
C TYR A 228 -7.05 -5.99 -3.05
N GLY A 229 -7.35 -7.29 -2.94
CA GLY A 229 -7.70 -8.12 -4.08
C GLY A 229 -8.95 -7.62 -4.80
N ALA A 230 -10.01 -7.24 -4.09
CA ALA A 230 -11.24 -6.70 -4.69
C ALA A 230 -11.01 -5.36 -5.40
N VAL A 231 -10.15 -4.51 -4.85
CA VAL A 231 -9.80 -3.21 -5.41
C VAL A 231 -8.95 -3.36 -6.68
N PHE A 232 -8.04 -4.33 -6.72
CA PHE A 232 -7.14 -4.56 -7.85
C PHE A 232 -7.65 -5.60 -8.86
N ALA A 233 -8.66 -6.39 -8.53
CA ALA A 233 -9.25 -7.38 -9.44
C ALA A 233 -9.77 -6.79 -10.78
N PRO A 234 -10.43 -5.62 -10.81
CA PRO A 234 -10.78 -4.99 -12.09
C PRO A 234 -9.56 -4.73 -12.98
N HIS A 235 -8.45 -4.31 -12.39
CA HIS A 235 -7.19 -4.06 -13.11
C HIS A 235 -6.62 -5.34 -13.68
N LEU A 236 -6.56 -6.41 -12.88
CA LEU A 236 -6.17 -7.73 -13.36
C LEU A 236 -7.05 -8.16 -14.54
N ALA A 237 -8.38 -8.02 -14.43
CA ALA A 237 -9.31 -8.37 -15.50
C ALA A 237 -9.03 -7.58 -16.78
N THR A 238 -8.74 -6.28 -16.67
CA THR A 238 -8.38 -5.44 -17.84
C THR A 238 -7.01 -5.83 -18.44
N LYS A 239 -6.04 -6.22 -17.61
CA LYS A 239 -4.72 -6.69 -18.05
C LYS A 239 -4.86 -8.01 -18.81
N LEU A 240 -5.55 -9.00 -18.24
CA LEU A 240 -5.82 -10.29 -18.88
C LEU A 240 -6.72 -10.15 -20.12
N GLY A 241 -7.61 -9.17 -20.15
CA GLY A 241 -8.44 -8.83 -21.30
C GLY A 241 -7.69 -8.13 -22.43
N GLY A 242 -6.41 -7.80 -22.26
CA GLY A 242 -5.59 -7.12 -23.26
C GLY A 242 -5.95 -5.65 -23.47
N TRP A 243 -6.59 -4.99 -22.50
CA TRP A 243 -7.02 -3.59 -22.61
C TRP A 243 -5.94 -2.58 -22.14
N VAL A 244 -4.92 -3.07 -21.44
CA VAL A 244 -3.80 -2.28 -20.91
C VAL A 244 -2.72 -2.17 -21.98
N THR A 245 -2.84 -1.19 -22.88
CA THR A 245 -2.09 -1.16 -24.15
C THR A 245 -1.23 0.09 -24.38
N ALA A 246 -1.48 1.20 -23.66
CA ALA A 246 -0.71 2.43 -23.82
C ALA A 246 0.59 2.38 -23.02
N GLY A 247 1.73 2.65 -23.64
CA GLY A 247 3.04 2.67 -22.98
C GLY A 247 4.12 3.34 -23.82
N PRO A 248 5.27 3.67 -23.22
CA PRO A 248 6.39 4.26 -23.94
C PRO A 248 6.99 3.28 -24.95
N THR A 249 7.53 3.83 -26.05
CA THR A 249 8.15 3.06 -27.13
C THR A 249 9.55 2.56 -26.80
N GLY A 250 10.23 3.17 -25.83
CA GLY A 250 11.56 2.80 -25.37
C GLY A 250 11.54 2.02 -24.04
N GLU A 251 12.71 1.52 -23.65
CA GLU A 251 12.91 0.88 -22.34
C GLU A 251 12.67 1.89 -21.20
N LEU A 252 11.96 1.45 -20.15
CA LEU A 252 11.76 2.27 -18.94
C LEU A 252 13.06 2.49 -18.16
N PHE A 253 13.96 1.50 -18.19
CA PHE A 253 15.30 1.59 -17.61
C PHE A 253 16.33 1.10 -18.63
N PRO A 254 17.47 1.80 -18.80
CA PRO A 254 18.46 1.42 -19.81
C PRO A 254 18.98 -0.02 -19.62
N GLY A 255 18.88 -0.83 -20.67
CA GLY A 255 19.32 -2.22 -20.69
C GLY A 255 18.40 -3.19 -19.94
N VAL A 256 17.17 -2.77 -19.62
CA VAL A 256 16.15 -3.61 -18.98
C VAL A 256 14.95 -3.71 -19.93
N PRO A 257 14.65 -4.91 -20.44
CA PRO A 257 13.46 -5.11 -21.26
C PRO A 257 12.17 -4.72 -20.52
N ASN A 258 11.28 -4.05 -21.25
CA ASN A 258 9.94 -3.76 -20.76
C ASN A 258 9.16 -5.06 -20.49
N GLN A 259 8.19 -5.00 -19.58
CA GLN A 259 7.31 -6.13 -19.30
C GLN A 259 6.56 -6.55 -20.57
N PRO A 260 6.43 -7.86 -20.85
CA PRO A 260 5.65 -8.35 -21.98
C PRO A 260 4.16 -8.05 -21.77
N LYS A 261 3.43 -7.90 -22.88
CA LYS A 261 1.96 -7.74 -22.90
C LYS A 261 1.24 -9.03 -22.51
#